data_AF-A0A560WN48-F1
#
_entry.id   AF-A0A560WN48-F1
#
_cell.length_a   1.000
_cell.length_b   1.000
_cell.length_c   1.000
_cell.angle_alpha   90.00
_cell.angle_beta   90.00
_cell.angle_gamma   90.00
#
_symmetry.space_group_name_H-M   'P 1'
#
loop_
_entity.id
_entity.type
_entity.pdbx_description
1 polymer ?
#
loop_
_entity_poly.entity_id
_entity_poly.type
_entity_poly.pdbx_seq_one_letter_code
_entity_poly.pdbx_strand_id
1 'polypeptide(L)'
;MEDIFLPIMICGMLFIGMPWLIFHYVTKWKQAPKITDEDEKLLDELHLLARRLEERLMTVERIVAADNPDFRPRRPAPDADLGDDDYSFDRRN
;
A
#
# COMPACT_ATOMS: atom_id res chain seq x y z
N MET A 1 28.52 -5.36 51.09
CA MET A 1 27.63 -4.30 50.55
C MET A 1 27.25 -4.59 49.10
N GLU A 2 28.12 -5.21 48.30
CA GLU A 2 27.85 -5.61 46.92
C GLU A 2 26.77 -6.69 46.80
N ASP A 3 26.67 -7.61 47.76
CA ASP A 3 25.68 -8.71 47.78
C ASP A 3 24.22 -8.24 47.85
N ILE A 4 23.98 -7.00 48.29
CA ILE A 4 22.64 -6.38 48.35
C ILE A 4 22.37 -5.55 47.09
N PHE A 5 23.40 -4.93 46.52
CA PHE A 5 23.28 -4.10 45.32
C PHE A 5 23.01 -4.95 44.06
N LEU A 6 23.68 -6.10 43.94
CA LEU A 6 23.57 -6.99 42.78
C LEU A 6 22.13 -7.45 42.50
N PRO A 7 21.36 -8.01 43.46
CA PRO A 7 19.99 -8.45 43.22
C PRO A 7 19.03 -7.28 42.93
N ILE A 8 19.25 -6.11 43.54
CA ILE A 8 18.43 -4.92 43.28
C ILE A 8 18.60 -4.45 41.83
N MET A 9 19.84 -4.43 41.34
CA MET A 9 20.15 -4.07 39.95
C MET A 9 19.54 -5.08 38.96
N ILE A 10 19.68 -6.39 39.25
CA ILE A 10 19.15 -7.46 38.41
C ILE A 10 17.61 -7.39 38.36
N CYS A 11 16.94 -7.26 39.50
CA CYS A 11 15.49 -7.10 39.55
C CYS A 11 15.06 -5.82 38.82
N GLY A 12 15.73 -4.69 39.03
CA GLY A 12 15.45 -3.46 38.31
C GLY A 12 15.54 -3.66 36.79
N MET A 13 16.65 -4.20 36.29
CA MET A 13 16.84 -4.43 34.86
C MET A 13 15.82 -5.42 34.27
N LEU A 14 15.45 -6.47 35.00
CA LEU A 14 14.53 -7.50 34.51
C LEU A 14 13.08 -6.99 34.53
N PHE A 15 12.64 -6.35 35.61
CA PHE A 15 11.28 -5.84 35.73
C PHE A 15 11.05 -4.49 35.04
N ILE A 16 12.10 -3.72 34.75
CA ILE A 16 11.98 -2.45 34.02
C ILE A 16 12.34 -2.67 32.56
N GLY A 17 13.42 -3.40 32.28
CA GLY A 17 13.88 -3.66 30.91
C GLY A 17 12.92 -4.54 30.12
N MET A 18 12.30 -5.55 30.73
CA MET A 18 11.40 -6.44 29.99
C MET A 18 10.08 -5.74 29.60
N PRO A 19 9.37 -5.03 30.51
CA PRO A 19 8.23 -4.19 30.12
C PRO A 19 8.60 -3.03 29.20
N TRP A 20 9.79 -2.44 29.35
CA TRP A 20 10.28 -1.40 28.43
C TRP A 20 10.44 -1.94 27.01
N LEU A 21 10.98 -3.15 26.85
CA LEU A 21 11.11 -3.81 25.56
C LEU A 21 9.73 -4.05 24.93
N ILE A 22 8.78 -4.57 25.72
CA ILE A 22 7.39 -4.76 25.28
C ILE A 22 6.78 -3.42 24.84
N PHE A 23 6.91 -2.37 25.66
CA PHE A 23 6.38 -1.05 25.33
C PHE A 23 7.04 -0.44 24.08
N HIS A 24 8.35 -0.64 23.90
CA HIS A 24 9.08 -0.20 22.72
C HIS A 24 8.51 -0.86 21.45
N TYR A 25 8.29 -2.16 21.46
CA TYR A 25 7.76 -2.86 20.30
C TYR A 25 6.26 -2.59 20.08
N VAL A 26 5.46 -2.40 21.14
CA VAL A 26 4.04 -1.99 21.02
C VAL A 26 3.90 -0.59 20.43
N THR A 27 4.74 0.37 20.86
CA THR A 27 4.75 1.72 20.28
C THR A 27 5.24 1.72 18.84
N LYS A 28 6.24 0.90 18.52
CA LYS A 28 6.68 0.66 17.13
C LYS A 28 5.62 -0.03 16.28
N TRP A 29 4.81 -0.93 16.84
CA TRP A 29 3.76 -1.60 16.10
C TRP A 29 2.60 -0.67 15.76
N LYS A 30 2.32 0.33 16.60
CA LYS A 30 1.40 1.44 16.24
C LYS A 30 2.01 2.44 15.25
N GLN A 31 3.34 2.52 15.16
CA GLN A 31 4.05 3.33 14.16
C GLN A 31 4.31 2.59 12.85
N ALA A 32 3.98 1.30 12.73
CA ALA A 32 4.03 0.61 11.45
C ALA A 32 3.03 1.32 10.52
N PRO A 33 3.48 1.90 9.40
CA PRO A 33 2.62 2.65 8.50
C PRO A 33 1.63 1.66 7.89
N LYS A 34 0.43 1.61 8.48
CA LYS A 34 -0.75 1.23 7.72
C LYS A 34 -0.91 2.32 6.65
N ILE A 35 -1.30 1.94 5.44
CA ILE A 35 -1.71 2.89 4.40
C ILE A 35 -2.53 3.98 5.08
N THR A 36 -1.99 5.19 5.11
CA THR A 36 -2.62 6.28 5.86
C THR A 36 -3.78 6.80 5.00
N ASP A 37 -4.85 7.31 5.60
CA ASP A 37 -5.99 7.89 4.84
C ASP A 37 -5.51 8.94 3.79
N GLU A 38 -4.37 9.58 4.03
CA GLU A 38 -3.69 10.48 3.09
C GLU A 38 -3.15 9.75 1.85
N ASP A 39 -2.56 8.55 2.02
CA ASP A 39 -2.08 7.73 0.92
C ASP A 39 -3.24 7.22 0.06
N GLU A 40 -4.36 6.82 0.69
CA GLU A 40 -5.57 6.43 -0.02
C GLU A 40 -6.12 7.59 -0.86
N LYS A 41 -6.18 8.78 -0.27
CA LYS A 41 -6.60 10.00 -0.98
C LYS A 41 -5.67 10.36 -2.13
N LEU A 42 -4.35 10.19 -1.96
CA LEU A 42 -3.36 10.43 -2.99
C LEU A 42 -3.52 9.43 -4.15
N LEU A 43 -3.76 8.15 -3.85
CA LEU A 43 -4.06 7.14 -4.86
C LEU A 43 -5.34 7.46 -5.64
N ASP A 44 -6.38 7.93 -4.96
CA ASP A 44 -7.64 8.33 -5.59
C ASP A 44 -7.46 9.54 -6.53
N GLU A 45 -6.66 10.53 -6.10
CA GLU A 45 -6.32 11.68 -6.94
C GLU A 45 -5.50 11.25 -8.16
N LEU A 46 -4.50 10.38 -7.99
CA LEU A 46 -3.71 9.84 -9.11
C LEU A 46 -4.60 9.05 -10.08
N HIS A 47 -5.57 8.29 -9.57
CA HIS A 47 -6.52 7.57 -10.40
C HIS A 47 -7.41 8.51 -11.23
N LEU A 48 -7.93 9.58 -10.60
CA LEU A 48 -8.70 10.61 -11.30
C LEU A 48 -7.87 11.32 -12.38
N LEU A 49 -6.61 11.63 -12.09
CA LEU A 49 -5.69 12.24 -13.04
C LEU A 49 -5.38 11.31 -14.22
N ALA A 50 -5.15 10.01 -13.96
CA ALA A 50 -4.93 9.01 -14.99
C ALA A 50 -6.12 8.92 -15.96
N ARG A 51 -7.34 8.83 -15.44
CA ARG A 51 -8.58 8.79 -16.25
C ARG A 51 -8.71 10.03 -17.14
N ARG A 52 -8.43 11.22 -16.61
CA ARG A 52 -8.50 12.47 -17.39
C ARG A 52 -7.44 12.53 -18.48
N LEU A 53 -6.24 12.00 -18.23
CA LEU A 53 -5.19 11.91 -19.23
C LEU A 53 -5.59 10.97 -20.36
N GLU A 54 -6.20 9.84 -20.03
CA GLU A 54 -6.72 8.88 -21.00
C GLU A 54 -7.82 9.48 -21.89
N GLU A 55 -8.77 10.23 -21.32
CA GLU A 55 -9.80 10.94 -22.09
C GLU A 55 -9.22 11.90 -23.13
N ARG A 56 -8.13 12.58 -22.77
CA ARG A 56 -7.42 13.48 -23.68
C ARG A 56 -6.62 12.73 -24.72
N LEU A 57 -6.03 11.60 -24.33
CA LEU A 57 -5.27 10.73 -25.22
C LEU A 57 -6.17 10.19 -26.34
N MET A 58 -7.42 9.81 -26.04
CA MET A 58 -8.40 9.42 -27.07
C MET A 58 -8.64 10.52 -28.12
N THR A 59 -8.64 11.79 -27.71
CA THR A 59 -8.78 12.91 -28.64
C THR A 59 -7.51 13.09 -29.48
N VAL A 60 -6.33 12.97 -28.86
CA VAL A 60 -5.04 13.01 -29.57
C VAL A 60 -4.94 11.86 -30.57
N GLU A 61 -5.31 10.64 -30.20
CA GLU A 61 -5.34 9.48 -31.10
C GLU A 61 -6.25 9.72 -32.31
N ARG A 62 -7.42 10.33 -32.10
CA ARG A 62 -8.33 10.68 -33.19
C ARG A 62 -7.73 11.72 -34.14
N ILE A 63 -7.02 12.72 -33.62
CA ILE A 63 -6.34 13.73 -34.45
C ILE A 63 -5.18 13.09 -35.21
N VAL A 64 -4.35 12.31 -34.54
CA VAL A 64 -3.20 11.63 -35.16
C VAL A 64 -3.64 10.63 -36.23
N ALA A 65 -4.75 9.91 -36.03
CA ALA A 65 -5.32 9.02 -37.04
C ALA A 65 -5.91 9.78 -38.25
N ALA A 66 -6.39 11.00 -38.06
CA ALA A 66 -6.83 11.86 -39.15
C ALA A 66 -5.62 12.41 -39.95
N ASP A 67 -4.51 12.71 -39.28
CA ASP A 67 -3.30 13.25 -39.91
C ASP A 67 -2.40 12.15 -40.53
N ASN A 68 -2.45 10.92 -40.03
CA ASN A 68 -1.63 9.79 -40.50
C ASN A 68 -2.50 8.53 -40.66
N PRO A 69 -2.91 8.15 -41.88
CA PRO A 69 -3.79 7.00 -42.11
C PRO A 69 -3.16 5.63 -41.79
N ASP A 70 -1.83 5.55 -41.66
CA ASP A 70 -1.11 4.34 -41.22
C ASP A 70 -0.95 4.25 -39.69
N PHE A 71 -1.43 5.22 -38.93
CA PHE A 71 -1.33 5.21 -37.47
C PHE A 71 -2.28 4.15 -36.88
N ARG A 72 -1.70 3.06 -36.39
CA ARG A 72 -2.41 2.03 -35.62
C ARG A 72 -2.25 2.34 -34.12
N PRO A 73 -3.30 2.84 -33.43
CA PRO A 73 -3.23 3.04 -31.99
C PRO A 73 -2.98 1.68 -31.31
N ARG A 74 -1.87 1.59 -30.56
CA ARG A 74 -1.56 0.42 -29.74
C ARG A 74 -2.42 0.49 -28.49
N ARG A 75 -3.71 0.15 -28.65
CA ARG A 75 -4.69 0.07 -27.56
C ARG A 75 -4.09 -0.80 -26.43
N PRO A 76 -3.77 -0.26 -25.24
CA PRO A 76 -3.82 -1.07 -24.04
C PRO A 76 -5.30 -1.39 -23.86
N ALA A 77 -5.70 -2.65 -23.98
CA ALA A 77 -7.10 -3.04 -23.86
C ALA A 77 -7.64 -2.53 -22.51
N PRO A 78 -8.66 -1.66 -22.51
CA PRO A 78 -9.48 -1.48 -21.34
C PRO A 78 -10.28 -2.79 -21.20
N ASP A 79 -10.16 -3.46 -20.06
CA ASP A 79 -11.20 -4.35 -19.51
C ASP A 79 -11.60 -5.63 -20.29
N ALA A 80 -10.91 -6.05 -21.36
CA ALA A 80 -11.34 -7.19 -22.18
C ALA A 80 -10.81 -8.59 -21.77
N ASP A 81 -10.12 -8.74 -20.63
CA ASP A 81 -9.67 -10.08 -20.14
C ASP A 81 -9.63 -10.19 -18.61
N LEU A 82 -10.48 -9.46 -17.90
CA LEU A 82 -10.97 -9.95 -16.61
C LEU A 82 -12.17 -10.82 -16.95
N GLY A 83 -11.86 -12.03 -17.44
CA GLY A 83 -12.80 -13.13 -17.46
C GLY A 83 -13.44 -13.26 -16.07
N ASP A 84 -14.67 -13.76 -16.08
CA ASP A 84 -15.35 -14.34 -14.93
C ASP A 84 -14.45 -15.38 -14.24
N ASP A 85 -13.45 -14.94 -13.50
CA ASP A 85 -12.80 -15.75 -12.49
C ASP A 85 -13.76 -15.70 -11.31
N ASP A 86 -14.72 -16.63 -11.36
CA ASP A 86 -15.46 -17.15 -10.24
C ASP A 86 -14.52 -17.27 -9.03
N TYR A 87 -14.50 -16.23 -8.19
CA TYR A 87 -14.01 -16.33 -6.82
C TYR A 87 -15.01 -17.16 -6.04
N SER A 88 -15.10 -18.44 -6.37
CA SER A 88 -15.58 -19.46 -5.46
C SER A 88 -14.57 -19.51 -4.31
N PHE A 89 -14.85 -18.72 -3.27
CA PHE A 89 -14.42 -19.03 -1.92
C PHE A 89 -15.00 -20.39 -1.57
N ASP A 90 -14.31 -21.44 -2.01
CA ASP A 90 -14.44 -22.76 -1.44
C ASP A 90 -14.18 -22.59 0.05
N ARG A 91 -15.28 -22.53 0.80
CA ARG A 91 -15.36 -22.93 2.19
C ARG A 91 -14.84 -24.37 2.25
N ARG A 92 -13.53 -24.53 2.38
CA ARG A 92 -12.96 -25.83 2.70
C ARG A 92 -12.02 -25.73 3.87
N ASN A 93 -12.56 -26.29 4.96
CA ASN A 93 -11.96 -26.71 6.21
C ASN A 93 -11.75 -25.64 7.27
#